data_AF-A0A957YHJ6-F1
#
_entry.id   AF-A0A957YHJ6-F1
#
_cell.length_a   1.000
_cell.length_b   1.000
_cell.length_c   1.000
_cell.angle_alpha   90.00
_cell.angle_beta   90.00
_cell.angle_gamma   90.00
#
_symmetry.space_group_name_H-M   'P 1'
#
loop_
_entity.id
_entity.type
_entity.pdbx_description
1 polymer ?
#
loop_
_entity_poly.entity_id
_entity_poly.type
_entity_poly.pdbx_seq_one_letter_code
_entity_poly.pdbx_strand_id
1 'polypeptide(L)'
;MNGPNNSSVICVDASLVLRMALGGPYRSAVRELWSQWVEQGSAFIAPPLFAFEVTSTLWQNVYHHRISLERGQAIFKNIFEQGITLE
;
A
#
# COMPACT_ATOMS: atom_id res chain seq x y z
N MET A 1 -17.33 -4.83 -29.16
CA MET A 1 -17.91 -5.72 -28.13
C MET A 1 -17.06 -5.54 -26.88
N ASN A 2 -17.54 -4.77 -25.90
CA ASN A 2 -16.84 -4.58 -24.63
C ASN A 2 -17.21 -5.75 -23.73
N GLY A 3 -16.26 -6.64 -23.43
CA GLY A 3 -16.45 -7.71 -22.44
C GLY A 3 -16.72 -7.12 -21.05
N PRO A 4 -17.25 -7.90 -20.10
CA PRO A 4 -17.51 -7.42 -18.76
C PRO A 4 -16.20 -6.87 -18.15
N ASN A 5 -16.26 -5.64 -17.60
CA ASN A 5 -15.23 -5.09 -16.74
C ASN A 5 -15.08 -6.04 -15.53
N ASN A 6 -14.20 -7.02 -15.63
CA ASN A 6 -13.85 -7.89 -14.52
C ASN A 6 -12.95 -7.09 -13.57
N SER A 7 -13.53 -6.27 -12.70
CA SER A 7 -12.83 -5.71 -11.55
C SER A 7 -12.36 -6.87 -10.67
N SER A 8 -11.07 -7.20 -10.73
CA SER A 8 -10.48 -8.23 -9.87
C SER A 8 -10.32 -7.70 -8.45
N VAL A 9 -10.58 -8.54 -7.45
CA VAL A 9 -10.24 -8.25 -6.05
C VAL A 9 -8.80 -8.69 -5.81
N ILE A 10 -7.97 -7.78 -5.30
CA ILE A 10 -6.56 -8.00 -5.05
C ILE A 10 -6.31 -7.86 -3.55
N CYS A 11 -5.83 -8.94 -2.95
CA CYS A 11 -5.36 -8.91 -1.57
C CYS A 11 -3.94 -8.33 -1.53
N VAL A 12 -3.75 -7.23 -0.80
CA VAL A 12 -2.48 -6.52 -0.69
C VAL A 12 -1.85 -6.73 0.68
N ASP A 13 -0.56 -7.05 0.67
CA ASP A 13 0.27 -7.16 1.86
C ASP A 13 0.82 -5.78 2.26
N ALA A 14 1.07 -5.56 3.56
CA ALA A 14 1.63 -4.31 4.08
C ALA A 14 2.98 -3.97 3.43
N SER A 15 3.82 -4.98 3.16
CA SER A 15 5.15 -4.79 2.55
C SER A 15 5.07 -4.14 1.16
N LEU A 16 4.01 -4.41 0.39
CA LEU A 16 3.81 -3.84 -0.94
C LEU A 16 3.56 -2.33 -0.86
N VAL A 17 2.61 -1.90 -0.04
CA VAL A 17 2.28 -0.47 0.13
C VAL A 17 3.42 0.30 0.81
N LEU A 18 4.09 -0.32 1.77
CA LEU A 18 5.26 0.26 2.44
C LEU A 18 6.42 0.43 1.46
N ARG A 19 6.62 -0.50 0.52
CA ARG A 19 7.64 -0.37 -0.52
C ARG A 19 7.38 0.81 -1.45
N MET A 20 6.12 1.06 -1.81
CA MET A 20 5.77 2.24 -2.61
C MET A 20 6.08 3.55 -1.88
N ALA A 21 5.72 3.61 -0.59
CA ALA A 21 5.80 4.82 0.21
C ALA A 21 7.21 5.15 0.74
N LEU A 22 7.94 4.14 1.23
CA LEU A 22 9.30 4.30 1.79
C LEU A 22 10.38 4.21 0.72
N GLY A 23 10.09 3.54 -0.39
CA GLY A 23 11.02 3.32 -1.50
C GLY A 23 12.00 2.17 -1.29
N GLY A 24 13.15 2.25 -1.96
CA GLY A 24 14.15 1.18 -2.02
C GLY A 24 14.05 0.32 -3.29
N PRO A 25 14.71 -0.85 -3.30
CA PRO A 25 14.69 -1.76 -4.45
C PRO A 25 13.26 -2.11 -4.85
N TYR A 26 13.01 -2.24 -6.16
CA TYR A 26 11.69 -2.60 -6.71
C TYR A 26 10.60 -1.53 -6.58
N ARG A 27 10.88 -0.32 -6.07
CA ARG A 27 9.88 0.77 -5.99
C ARG A 27 9.22 1.05 -7.35
N SER A 28 9.98 1.08 -8.43
CA SER A 28 9.45 1.29 -9.79
C SER A 28 8.50 0.17 -10.19
N ALA A 29 8.92 -1.08 -10.04
CA ALA A 29 8.12 -2.26 -10.39
C ALA A 29 6.82 -2.33 -9.59
N VAL A 30 6.86 -2.05 -8.28
CA VAL A 30 5.65 -2.06 -7.45
C VAL A 30 4.71 -0.92 -7.84
N ARG A 31 5.23 0.27 -8.17
CA ARG A 31 4.40 1.38 -8.64
C ARG A 31 3.75 1.09 -9.98
N GLU A 32 4.47 0.46 -10.90
CA GLU A 32 3.94 0.06 -12.20
C GLU A 32 2.83 -0.98 -12.03
N LEU A 33 3.05 -2.00 -11.20
CA LEU A 33 2.04 -3.00 -10.87
C LEU A 33 0.78 -2.38 -10.23
N TRP A 34 0.97 -1.46 -9.28
CA TRP A 34 -0.13 -0.74 -8.67
C TRP A 34 -0.92 0.10 -9.69
N SER A 35 -0.23 0.82 -10.57
CA SER A 35 -0.86 1.59 -11.64
C SER A 35 -1.68 0.70 -12.58
N GLN A 36 -1.18 -0.48 -12.96
CA GLN A 36 -1.92 -1.42 -13.78
C GLN A 36 -3.21 -1.91 -13.10
N TRP A 37 -3.15 -2.22 -11.80
CA TRP A 37 -4.34 -2.62 -11.03
C TRP A 37 -5.38 -1.49 -10.92
N VAL A 38 -4.91 -0.26 -10.71
CA VAL A 38 -5.79 0.92 -10.69
C VAL A 38 -6.44 1.13 -12.06
N GLU A 39 -5.68 1.04 -13.15
CA GLU A 39 -6.19 1.17 -14.52
C GLU A 39 -7.21 0.07 -14.88
N GLN A 40 -7.04 -1.13 -14.33
CA GLN A 40 -7.98 -2.25 -14.49
C GLN A 40 -9.24 -2.12 -13.61
N GLY A 41 -9.30 -1.11 -12.74
CA GLY A 41 -10.42 -0.93 -11.80
C GLY A 41 -10.49 -2.03 -10.74
N SER A 42 -9.34 -2.58 -10.33
CA SER A 42 -9.27 -3.58 -9.26
C SER A 42 -9.69 -3.00 -7.91
N ALA A 43 -10.33 -3.83 -7.08
CA ALA A 43 -10.61 -3.50 -5.68
C ALA A 43 -9.49 -4.05 -4.80
N PHE A 44 -9.06 -3.29 -3.79
CA PHE A 44 -7.99 -3.69 -2.88
C PHE A 44 -8.57 -4.13 -1.53
N ILE A 45 -8.24 -5.36 -1.13
CA ILE A 45 -8.51 -5.86 0.23
C ILE A 45 -7.18 -6.13 0.93
N ALA A 46 -7.17 -6.18 2.25
CA ALA A 46 -6.00 -6.59 3.01
C ALA A 46 -6.40 -7.36 4.28
N PRO A 47 -5.56 -8.27 4.78
CA PRO A 47 -5.83 -8.98 6.02
C PRO A 47 -5.98 -8.01 7.21
N PRO A 48 -6.67 -8.37 8.31
CA PRO A 48 -6.85 -7.46 9.45
C PRO A 48 -5.51 -7.04 10.09
N LEU A 49 -4.47 -7.88 9.95
CA LEU A 49 -3.11 -7.61 10.44
C LEU A 49 -2.41 -6.46 9.69
N PHE A 50 -2.87 -6.11 8.49
CA PHE A 50 -2.27 -5.08 7.64
C PHE A 50 -2.06 -3.77 8.40
N ALA A 51 -3.04 -3.34 9.20
CA ALA A 51 -2.94 -2.08 9.91
C ALA A 51 -1.86 -2.09 11.00
N PHE A 52 -1.67 -3.23 11.66
CA PHE A 52 -0.64 -3.43 12.67
C PHE A 52 0.76 -3.50 12.05
N GLU A 53 0.89 -4.17 10.90
CA GLU A 53 2.15 -4.28 10.16
C GLU A 53 2.60 -2.93 9.59
N VAL A 54 1.68 -2.16 9.00
CA VAL A 54 1.95 -0.79 8.53
C VAL A 54 2.40 0.09 9.70
N THR A 55 1.66 0.09 10.80
CA THR A 55 1.97 0.92 11.97
C THR A 55 3.32 0.56 12.59
N SER A 56 3.56 -0.72 12.85
CA SER A 56 4.80 -1.18 13.46
C SER A 56 6.02 -0.92 12.57
N THR A 57 5.90 -1.11 11.27
CA THR A 57 7.00 -0.84 10.33
C THR A 57 7.31 0.65 10.24
N LEU A 58 6.29 1.52 10.18
CA LEU A 58 6.50 2.97 10.19
C LEU A 58 7.12 3.42 11.51
N TRP A 59 6.64 2.90 12.64
CA TRP A 59 7.22 3.20 13.95
C TRP A 59 8.69 2.80 14.04
N GLN A 60 9.06 1.61 13.56
CA GLN A 60 10.47 1.18 13.52
C GLN A 60 11.33 2.14 12.69
N ASN A 61 10.84 2.63 11.54
CA ASN A 61 11.58 3.60 10.73
C ASN A 61 11.71 4.96 11.41
N VAL A 62 10.71 5.41 12.16
CA VAL A 62 10.78 6.64 12.97
C VAL A 62 11.75 6.46 14.14
N TYR A 63 11.62 5.37 14.90
CA TYR A 63 12.44 5.05 16.06
C TYR A 63 13.93 4.96 15.70
N HIS A 64 14.25 4.36 14.56
CA HIS A 64 15.62 4.30 14.04
C HIS A 64 16.05 5.53 13.23
N HIS A 65 15.31 6.64 13.31
CA HIS A 65 15.61 7.91 12.63
C HIS A 65 15.78 7.82 11.11
N ARG A 66 15.20 6.79 10.47
CA ARG A 66 15.21 6.62 9.00
C ARG A 66 14.23 7.58 8.32
N ILE A 67 13.16 7.95 9.03
CA ILE A 67 12.19 8.97 8.63
C ILE A 67 11.80 9.82 9.85
N SER A 68 11.27 11.02 9.63
CA SER A 68 10.67 11.82 10.70
C SER A 68 9.30 11.26 11.11
N LEU A 69 8.85 11.59 12.33
CA LEU A 69 7.50 11.26 12.80
C LEU A 69 6.42 11.81 11.86
N GLU A 70 6.55 13.07 11.45
CA GLU A 70 5.63 13.73 10.51
C GLU A 70 5.54 12.97 9.18
N ARG A 71 6.69 12.54 8.63
CA ARG A 71 6.71 11.73 7.42
C ARG A 71 6.06 10.36 7.63
N GLY A 72 6.29 9.73 8.78
CA GLY A 72 5.64 8.47 9.14
C GLY A 72 4.11 8.60 9.20
N GLN A 73 3.61 9.66 9.83
CA GLN A 73 2.18 9.97 9.91
C GLN A 73 1.57 10.26 8.54
N ALA A 74 2.28 11.02 7.70
CA ALA A 74 1.83 11.31 6.33
C ALA A 74 1.75 10.03 5.48
N ILE A 75 2.74 9.13 5.59
CA ILE A 75 2.70 7.84 4.89
C ILE A 75 1.54 6.98 5.39
N PHE A 76 1.35 6.88 6.70
CA PHE A 76 0.23 6.14 7.29
C PHE A 76 -1.09 6.63 6.70
N LYS A 77 -1.35 7.94 6.78
CA LYS A 77 -2.57 8.56 6.24
C LYS A 77 -2.77 8.21 4.76
N ASN A 78 -1.74 8.40 3.94
CA ASN A 78 -1.81 8.12 2.50
C ASN A 78 -2.04 6.63 2.18
N ILE A 79 -1.60 5.70 3.02
CA ILE A 79 -1.87 4.26 2.83
C ILE A 79 -3.35 3.95 3.08
N PHE A 80 -3.93 4.48 4.16
CA PHE A 80 -5.33 4.21 4.49
C PHE A 80 -6.33 5.00 3.63
N GLU A 81 -5.88 6.04 2.94
CA GLU A 81 -6.68 6.78 1.96
C GLU A 81 -6.70 6.13 0.56
N GLN A 82 -5.95 5.03 0.33
CA GLN A 82 -5.89 4.34 -0.98
C GLN A 82 -7.09 3.43 -1.28
N GLY A 83 -8.14 3.45 -0.45
CA GLY A 83 -9.34 2.64 -0.67
C GLY A 83 -9.12 1.14 -0.46
N ILE A 84 -8.20 0.77 0.44
CA ILE A 84 -7.96 -0.62 0.84
C ILE A 84 -8.97 -1.00 1.94
N THR A 85 -9.78 -2.03 1.70
CA THR A 85 -10.71 -2.57 2.70
C THR A 85 -10.04 -3.66 3.52
N LEU A 86 -10.24 -3.68 4.84
CA LEU A 86 -9.75 -4.75 5.69
C LEU A 86 -10.79 -5.89 5.72
N GLU A 87 -10.37 -7.11 5.37
CA GLU A 87 -11.20 -8.33 5.28
C GLU A 87 -10.54 -9.51 6.01
#